data_AF-A0A4D4MKY5-F1
#
_entry.id   AF-A0A4D4MKY5-F1
#
_cell.length_a   1.000
_cell.length_b   1.000
_cell.length_c   1.000
_cell.angle_alpha   90.00
_cell.angle_beta   90.00
_cell.angle_gamma   90.00
#
_symmetry.space_group_name_H-M   'P 1'
#
loop_
_entity.id
_entity.type
_entity.pdbx_description
1 polymer ?
#
loop_
_entity_poly.entity_id
_entity_poly.type
_entity_poly.pdbx_seq_one_letter_code
_entity_poly.pdbx_strand_id
1 'polypeptide(L)'
;MIQNLGAAAGEPVSVSFTPTLAPMPRGILATCTAKARAGVTAESVRAAYEKAFADEPFVHLLPEGQWPATASVYGSNAVQVQVAYDAAAQRIIAISAIDNLTKGTAGGALQSMNIALGLPEELGLSTIGVAP
;
A
#
# COMPACT_ATOMS: atom_id res chain seq x y z
N MET A 1 10.39 7.93 -1.37
CA MET A 1 9.12 8.32 -2.03
C MET A 1 9.36 8.97 -3.38
N ILE A 2 9.97 10.16 -3.46
CA ILE A 2 10.19 10.89 -4.73
C ILE A 2 10.90 10.04 -5.80
N GLN A 3 11.98 9.34 -5.45
CA GLN A 3 12.72 8.48 -6.39
C GLN A 3 11.83 7.43 -7.07
N ASN A 4 11.13 6.60 -6.29
CA ASN A 4 10.31 5.52 -6.84
C ASN A 4 9.08 6.04 -7.58
N LEU A 5 8.45 7.12 -7.08
CA LEU A 5 7.31 7.73 -7.75
C LEU A 5 7.71 8.41 -9.07
N GLY A 6 8.86 9.07 -9.11
CA GLY A 6 9.38 9.66 -10.34
C GLY A 6 9.72 8.60 -11.39
N ALA A 7 10.31 7.48 -10.97
CA ALA A 7 10.55 6.34 -11.85
C ALA A 7 9.24 5.75 -12.41
N ALA A 8 8.21 5.59 -11.57
CA ALA A 8 6.91 5.08 -12.00
C ALA A 8 6.13 6.05 -12.91
N ALA A 9 6.25 7.36 -12.67
CA ALA A 9 5.58 8.40 -13.46
C ALA A 9 6.33 8.73 -14.76
N GLY A 10 7.63 8.43 -14.85
CA GLY A 10 8.48 8.82 -15.99
C GLY A 10 8.79 10.31 -16.04
N GLU A 11 8.53 11.05 -14.96
CA GLU A 11 8.69 12.51 -14.87
C GLU A 11 9.03 12.94 -13.43
N PRO A 12 9.59 14.16 -13.23
CA PRO A 12 9.82 14.69 -11.89
C PRO A 12 8.51 14.83 -11.09
N VAL A 13 8.54 14.40 -9.83
CA VAL A 13 7.40 14.49 -8.91
C VAL A 13 7.78 15.25 -7.65
N SER A 14 6.81 15.96 -7.07
CA SER A 14 6.93 16.58 -5.75
C SER A 14 6.10 15.84 -4.72
N VAL A 15 6.63 15.66 -3.51
CA VAL A 15 5.91 15.02 -2.40
C VAL A 15 5.95 15.95 -1.18
N SER A 16 4.78 16.22 -0.62
CA SER A 16 4.66 16.73 0.75
C SER A 16 4.36 15.56 1.67
N PHE A 17 5.13 15.43 2.75
CA PHE A 17 5.04 14.30 3.67
C PHE A 17 4.96 14.80 5.10
N THR A 18 3.87 14.42 5.77
CA THR A 18 3.62 14.77 7.17
C THR A 18 3.42 13.48 7.97
N PRO A 19 4.43 13.01 8.73
CA PRO A 19 4.25 11.90 9.65
C PRO A 19 3.52 12.36 10.91
N THR A 20 2.59 11.54 11.40
CA THR A 20 1.90 11.75 12.68
C THR A 20 2.07 10.53 13.55
N LEU A 21 2.60 10.71 14.77
CA LEU A 21 2.72 9.62 15.73
C LEU A 21 1.35 9.35 16.36
N ALA A 22 0.86 8.11 16.22
CA ALA A 22 -0.33 7.63 16.90
C ALA A 22 0.06 6.87 18.17
N PRO A 23 -0.81 6.83 19.20
CA PRO A 23 -0.57 6.07 20.44
C PRO A 23 -0.80 4.56 20.23
N MET A 24 -0.06 3.97 19.30
CA MET A 24 -0.10 2.54 18.96
C MET A 24 1.33 2.02 18.77
N PRO A 25 1.63 0.78 19.20
CA PRO A 25 2.99 0.25 19.19
C PRO A 25 3.46 -0.15 17.78
N ARG A 26 2.53 -0.47 16.88
CA ARG A 26 2.79 -0.88 15.51
C ARG A 26 1.70 -0.38 14.58
N GLY A 27 2.04 -0.35 13.29
CA GLY A 27 1.15 0.00 12.20
C GLY A 27 1.54 1.31 11.55
N ILE A 28 1.42 1.36 10.23
CA ILE A 28 1.36 2.60 9.46
C ILE A 28 0.07 2.59 8.67
N LEU A 29 -0.72 3.65 8.82
CA LEU A 29 -1.81 3.99 7.91
C LEU A 29 -1.37 5.19 7.08
N ALA A 30 -1.11 4.98 5.79
CA ALA A 30 -0.72 6.05 4.89
C ALA A 30 -1.94 6.49 4.08
N THR A 31 -2.31 7.76 4.22
CA THR A 31 -3.31 8.42 3.35
C THR A 31 -2.56 9.24 2.31
N CYS A 32 -2.54 8.75 1.08
CA CYS A 32 -1.88 9.37 -0.05
C CYS A 32 -2.93 10.04 -0.94
N THR A 33 -2.71 11.31 -1.31
CA THR A 33 -3.61 12.03 -2.22
C THR A 33 -2.84 12.67 -3.37
N ALA A 34 -3.43 12.65 -4.56
CA ALA A 34 -2.87 13.25 -5.76
C ALA A 34 -3.96 13.94 -6.58
N LYS A 35 -3.62 15.03 -7.27
CA LYS A 35 -4.53 15.63 -8.26
C LYS A 35 -4.68 14.66 -9.44
N ALA A 36 -5.90 14.40 -9.84
CA ALA A 36 -6.19 13.59 -11.00
C ALA A 36 -5.90 14.38 -12.30
N ARG A 37 -5.44 13.66 -13.33
CA ARG A 37 -5.39 14.22 -14.69
C ARG A 37 -6.80 14.26 -15.28
N ALA A 38 -7.02 15.12 -16.27
CA ALA A 38 -8.30 15.17 -16.98
C ALA A 38 -8.65 13.79 -17.57
N GLY A 39 -9.92 13.38 -17.44
CA GLY A 39 -10.41 12.10 -17.95
C GLY A 39 -10.21 10.90 -17.03
N VAL A 40 -9.56 11.06 -15.88
CA VAL A 40 -9.51 10.01 -14.84
C VAL A 40 -10.91 9.81 -14.26
N THR A 41 -11.33 8.55 -14.17
CA THR A 41 -12.59 8.12 -13.53
C THR A 41 -12.32 7.18 -12.36
N ALA A 42 -13.32 6.96 -11.49
CA ALA A 42 -13.21 6.02 -10.39
C ALA A 42 -12.87 4.60 -10.87
N GLU A 43 -13.51 4.17 -11.96
CA GLU A 43 -13.31 2.86 -12.58
C GLU A 43 -11.89 2.73 -13.13
N SER A 44 -11.36 3.78 -13.78
CA SER A 44 -9.98 3.75 -14.29
C SER A 44 -8.94 3.66 -13.18
N VAL A 45 -9.18 4.33 -12.04
CA VAL A 45 -8.32 4.24 -10.85
C VAL A 45 -8.38 2.84 -10.28
N ARG A 46 -9.58 2.30 -10.09
CA ARG A 46 -9.79 0.95 -9.56
C ARG A 46 -9.09 -0.11 -10.43
N ALA A 47 -9.34 -0.07 -11.74
CA ALA A 47 -8.75 -1.01 -12.69
C ALA A 47 -7.21 -0.96 -12.72
N ALA A 48 -6.61 0.23 -12.53
CA ALA A 48 -5.16 0.35 -12.45
C ALA A 48 -4.59 -0.39 -11.22
N TYR A 49 -5.26 -0.31 -10.07
CA TYR A 49 -4.82 -1.00 -8.85
C TYR A 49 -5.11 -2.51 -8.89
N GLU A 50 -6.25 -2.92 -9.45
CA GLU A 50 -6.56 -4.34 -9.68
C GLU A 50 -5.52 -4.98 -10.58
N LYS A 51 -5.17 -4.33 -11.68
CA LYS A 51 -4.10 -4.79 -12.58
C LYS A 51 -2.75 -4.84 -11.87
N ALA A 52 -2.41 -3.83 -11.08
CA ALA A 52 -1.10 -3.75 -10.43
C ALA A 52 -0.88 -4.83 -9.36
N PHE A 53 -1.96 -5.27 -8.69
CA PHE A 53 -1.86 -6.20 -7.56
C PHE A 53 -2.47 -7.58 -7.84
N ALA A 54 -2.87 -7.88 -9.09
CA ALA A 54 -3.52 -9.13 -9.45
C ALA A 54 -2.73 -10.38 -9.05
N ASP A 55 -1.40 -10.32 -9.20
CA ASP A 55 -0.48 -11.43 -8.95
C ASP A 55 0.37 -11.21 -7.68
N GLU A 56 0.02 -10.24 -6.84
CA GLU A 56 0.79 -9.87 -5.65
C GLU A 56 0.28 -10.61 -4.39
N PRO A 57 1.06 -11.54 -3.81
CA PRO A 57 0.58 -12.39 -2.71
C PRO A 57 0.38 -11.60 -1.40
N PHE A 58 1.11 -10.50 -1.22
CA PHE A 58 1.09 -9.71 0.01
C PHE A 58 0.20 -8.47 -0.08
N VAL A 59 -0.29 -8.10 -1.26
CA VAL A 59 -1.04 -6.85 -1.43
C VAL A 59 -2.50 -7.15 -1.69
N HIS A 60 -3.36 -6.69 -0.80
CA HIS A 60 -4.79 -6.91 -0.87
C HIS A 60 -5.50 -5.59 -1.15
N LEU A 61 -5.96 -5.43 -2.39
CA LEU A 61 -6.89 -4.37 -2.75
C LEU A 61 -8.27 -4.72 -2.20
N LEU A 62 -8.70 -4.01 -1.17
CA LEU A 62 -9.96 -4.28 -0.48
C LEU A 62 -11.18 -4.03 -1.39
N PRO A 63 -12.29 -4.76 -1.19
CA PRO A 63 -13.55 -4.47 -1.87
C PRO A 63 -14.00 -3.04 -1.63
N GLU A 64 -14.63 -2.42 -2.62
CA GLU A 64 -15.17 -1.07 -2.48
C GLU A 64 -16.08 -0.95 -1.23
N GLY A 65 -15.95 0.17 -0.52
CA GLY A 65 -16.64 0.41 0.76
C GLY A 65 -15.90 -0.13 1.99
N GLN A 66 -14.87 -0.96 1.83
CA GLN A 66 -13.99 -1.40 2.91
C GLN A 66 -12.69 -0.60 2.92
N TRP A 67 -12.19 -0.29 4.12
CA TRP A 67 -11.02 0.55 4.32
C TRP A 67 -9.92 -0.16 5.12
N PRO A 68 -8.64 0.08 4.79
CA PRO A 68 -7.53 -0.53 5.50
C PRO A 68 -7.51 -0.14 6.98
N ALA A 69 -7.21 -1.11 7.84
CA ALA A 69 -6.98 -0.90 9.26
C ALA A 69 -5.62 -1.51 9.64
N THR A 70 -4.82 -0.78 10.41
CA THR A 70 -3.49 -1.25 10.83
C THR A 70 -3.57 -2.50 11.69
N ALA A 71 -4.61 -2.64 12.49
CA ALA A 71 -4.83 -3.84 13.31
C ALA A 71 -5.05 -5.11 12.46
N SER A 72 -5.71 -4.99 11.30
CA SER A 72 -5.96 -6.12 10.40
C SER A 72 -4.71 -6.73 9.77
N VAL A 73 -3.59 -5.99 9.77
CA VAL A 73 -2.30 -6.44 9.22
C VAL A 73 -1.23 -6.66 10.30
N TYR A 74 -1.60 -6.53 11.59
CA TYR A 74 -0.67 -6.62 12.71
C TYR A 74 0.12 -7.93 12.71
N GLY A 75 1.45 -7.86 12.79
CA GLY A 75 2.34 -9.03 12.79
C GLY A 75 2.42 -9.80 11.46
N SER A 76 1.73 -9.35 10.41
CA SER A 76 1.75 -9.97 9.08
C SER A 76 2.64 -9.20 8.11
N ASN A 77 3.04 -9.86 7.03
CA ASN A 77 3.69 -9.23 5.89
C ASN A 77 2.67 -8.68 4.87
N ALA A 78 1.37 -8.68 5.19
CA ALA A 78 0.33 -8.18 4.30
C ALA A 78 0.31 -6.64 4.24
N VAL A 79 -0.21 -6.16 3.11
CA VAL A 79 -0.56 -4.77 2.84
C VAL A 79 -2.04 -4.76 2.48
N GLN A 80 -2.83 -3.96 3.17
CA GLN A 80 -4.19 -3.64 2.72
C GLN A 80 -4.17 -2.30 1.99
N VAL A 81 -4.84 -2.23 0.84
CA VAL A 81 -4.97 -1.01 0.04
C VAL A 81 -6.44 -0.77 -0.29
N GLN A 82 -6.88 0.48 -0.24
CA GLN A 82 -8.12 0.92 -0.87
C GLN A 82 -7.89 2.23 -1.60
N VAL A 83 -8.63 2.42 -2.70
CA VAL A 83 -8.60 3.63 -3.50
C VAL A 83 -9.99 4.21 -3.68
N ALA A 84 -10.04 5.54 -3.80
CA ALA A 84 -11.23 6.28 -4.17
C ALA A 84 -10.85 7.44 -5.08
N TYR A 85 -11.81 7.86 -5.90
CA TYR A 85 -11.72 9.08 -6.69
C TYR A 85 -12.78 10.08 -6.22
N ASP A 86 -12.32 11.22 -5.71
CA ASP A 86 -13.17 12.36 -5.39
C ASP A 86 -13.29 13.25 -6.64
N ALA A 87 -14.42 13.14 -7.33
CA ALA A 87 -14.70 13.90 -8.53
C ALA A 87 -14.89 15.41 -8.26
N ALA A 88 -15.40 15.79 -7.09
CA ALA A 88 -15.60 17.20 -6.74
C ALA A 88 -14.25 17.90 -6.49
N ALA A 89 -13.33 17.21 -5.81
CA ALA A 89 -11.99 17.72 -5.56
C ALA A 89 -10.98 17.41 -6.69
N GLN A 90 -11.37 16.61 -7.68
CA GLN A 90 -10.50 16.09 -8.74
C GLN A 90 -9.25 15.41 -8.14
N ARG A 91 -9.45 14.54 -7.15
CA ARG A 91 -8.37 13.88 -6.40
C ARG A 91 -8.51 12.38 -6.35
N ILE A 92 -7.38 11.70 -6.52
CA ILE A 92 -7.23 10.29 -6.18
C ILE A 92 -6.81 10.21 -4.71
N ILE A 93 -7.46 9.32 -3.96
CA ILE A 93 -7.15 9.00 -2.58
C ILE A 93 -6.78 7.52 -2.54
N ALA A 94 -5.56 7.22 -2.11
CA ALA A 94 -5.09 5.87 -1.87
C ALA A 94 -4.74 5.73 -0.39
N ILE A 95 -5.34 4.75 0.28
CA ILE A 95 -5.07 4.44 1.68
C ILE A 95 -4.40 3.08 1.72
N SER A 96 -3.32 2.95 2.50
CA SER A 96 -2.67 1.67 2.76
C SER A 96 -2.42 1.45 4.23
N ALA A 97 -2.56 0.20 4.69
CA ALA A 97 -2.16 -0.23 6.02
C ALA A 97 -1.06 -1.32 5.93
N ILE A 98 -0.01 -1.17 6.74
CA ILE A 98 1.04 -2.18 6.94
C ILE A 98 1.39 -2.30 8.43
N ASP A 99 1.91 -3.46 8.84
CA ASP A 99 2.76 -3.53 10.04
C ASP A 99 4.15 -2.94 9.70
N ASN A 100 4.53 -1.88 10.40
CA ASN A 100 5.77 -1.15 10.15
C ASN A 100 7.04 -1.93 10.50
N LEU A 101 6.97 -2.89 11.42
CA LEU A 101 8.09 -3.74 11.81
C LEU A 101 8.16 -5.01 10.96
N THR A 102 7.04 -5.46 10.40
CA THR A 102 6.99 -6.61 9.50
C THR A 102 7.19 -6.15 8.06
N LYS A 103 6.13 -5.94 7.26
CA LYS A 103 6.26 -5.52 5.86
C LYS A 103 7.08 -4.23 5.71
N GLY A 104 6.96 -3.32 6.66
CA GLY A 104 7.73 -2.06 6.65
C GLY A 104 9.21 -2.19 7.04
N THR A 105 9.67 -3.33 7.58
CA THR A 105 11.08 -3.52 7.98
C THR A 105 11.53 -4.98 7.82
N ALA A 106 11.30 -5.86 8.80
CA ALA A 106 11.92 -7.19 8.86
C ALA A 106 11.31 -8.18 7.87
N GLY A 107 9.98 -8.15 7.71
CA GLY A 107 9.26 -8.97 6.72
C GLY A 107 9.65 -8.59 5.30
N GLY A 108 9.73 -7.28 5.01
CA GLY A 108 10.22 -6.80 3.70
C GLY A 108 11.67 -7.18 3.41
N ALA A 109 12.54 -7.16 4.44
CA ALA A 109 13.91 -7.65 4.32
C ALA A 109 13.98 -9.15 4.04
N LEU A 110 13.19 -9.96 4.76
CA LEU A 110 13.14 -11.42 4.57
C LEU A 110 12.57 -11.79 3.20
N GLN A 111 11.53 -11.08 2.73
CA GLN A 111 10.96 -11.24 1.40
C GLN A 111 12.02 -11.00 0.31
N SER A 112 12.79 -9.91 0.44
CA SER A 112 13.89 -9.60 -0.47
C SER A 112 15.00 -10.65 -0.42
N MET A 113 15.33 -11.16 0.78
CA MET A 113 16.31 -12.22 0.97
C MET A 113 15.85 -13.53 0.31
N ASN A 114 14.59 -13.91 0.44
CA ASN A 114 14.03 -15.10 -0.21
C ASN A 114 14.25 -15.03 -1.73
N ILE A 115 13.89 -13.90 -2.35
CA ILE A 115 14.10 -13.66 -3.78
C ILE A 115 15.59 -13.76 -4.14
N ALA A 116 16.47 -13.09 -3.38
CA ALA A 116 17.91 -13.09 -3.64
C ALA A 116 18.55 -14.49 -3.56
N LEU A 117 18.00 -15.37 -2.73
CA LEU A 117 18.44 -16.75 -2.54
C LEU A 117 17.74 -17.76 -3.47
N GLY A 118 16.78 -17.32 -4.30
CA GLY A 118 15.98 -18.20 -5.15
C GLY A 118 14.99 -19.07 -4.36
N LEU A 119 14.63 -18.67 -3.15
CA LEU A 119 13.59 -19.30 -2.34
C LEU A 119 12.20 -18.76 -2.71
N PRO A 120 11.11 -19.48 -2.38
CA PRO A 120 9.77 -18.92 -2.50
C PRO A 120 9.67 -17.59 -1.75
N GLU A 121 9.15 -16.57 -2.42
CA GLU A 121 9.10 -15.19 -1.89
C GLU A 121 8.35 -15.14 -0.55
N GLU A 122 7.31 -15.96 -0.42
CA GLU A 122 6.41 -16.07 0.73
C GLU A 122 6.95 -16.89 1.90
N LEU A 123 8.10 -17.53 1.73
CA LEU A 123 8.66 -18.42 2.73
C LEU A 123 8.87 -17.70 4.08
N GLY A 124 8.17 -18.16 5.10
CA GLY A 124 8.24 -17.60 6.47
C GLY A 124 7.46 -16.31 6.69
N LEU A 125 6.60 -15.90 5.74
CA LEU A 125 5.90 -14.62 5.75
C LEU A 125 4.38 -14.80 5.69
N SER A 126 3.71 -14.67 6.82
CA SER A 126 2.24 -14.75 6.91
C SER A 126 1.56 -13.53 6.25
N THR A 127 0.46 -13.76 5.54
CA THR A 127 -0.49 -12.71 5.10
C THR A 127 -1.64 -12.48 6.09
N ILE A 128 -1.73 -13.30 7.13
CA ILE A 128 -2.81 -13.26 8.13
C ILE A 128 -2.35 -12.41 9.32
N GLY A 129 -3.05 -11.31 9.58
CA GLY A 129 -2.82 -10.46 10.74
C GLY A 129 -3.30 -11.08 12.06
N VAL A 130 -2.64 -10.71 13.15
CA VAL A 130 -2.97 -11.08 14.53
C VAL A 130 -3.72 -9.90 15.18
N ALA A 131 -4.99 -9.74 14.80
CA ALA A 131 -5.90 -8.72 15.32
C ALA A 131 -6.58 -9.20 16.64
N PRO A 132 -7.20 -8.33 17.46
CA PRO A 132 -8.09 -7.21 17.10
C PRO A 132 -7.42 -5.87 16.81
#